data_AF-A0A924KPL4-F1
#
_entry.id   AF-A0A924KPL4-F1
#
_cell.length_a   1.000
_cell.length_b   1.000
_cell.length_c   1.000
_cell.angle_alpha   90.00
_cell.angle_beta   90.00
_cell.angle_gamma   90.00
#
_symmetry.space_group_name_H-M   'P 1'
#
loop_
_entity.id
_entity.type
_entity.pdbx_description
1 polymer ?
#
loop_
_entity_poly.entity_id
_entity_poly.type
_entity_poly.pdbx_seq_one_letter_code
_entity_poly.pdbx_strand_id
1 'polypeptide(L)' 'MLIARIYKVFPVSCPICGGKMRIIAFIAHSADIRQILDLIGVASEPPRKTPAPGPPLGDGCDGPIGGESKLSQIGI' A
#
# COMPACT_ATOMS: atom_id res chain seq x y z
N MET A 1 10.65 8.19 10.33
CA MET A 1 9.83 8.94 9.36
C MET A 1 9.16 7.96 8.39
N LEU A 2 7.90 7.59 8.63
CA LEU A 2 7.17 6.61 7.79
C LEU A 2 6.83 7.17 6.40
N ILE A 3 6.50 8.45 6.32
CA ILE A 3 6.18 9.17 5.07
C ILE A 3 7.30 9.03 4.04
N ALA A 4 8.57 9.22 4.44
CA ALA A 4 9.72 9.09 3.55
C ALA A 4 9.91 7.66 3.01
N ARG A 5 9.52 6.65 3.80
CA ARG A 5 9.59 5.24 3.37
C ARG A 5 8.48 4.90 2.36
N ILE A 6 7.30 5.50 2.51
CA ILE A 6 6.13 5.24 1.67
C ILE A 6 6.22 5.99 0.34
N TYR A 7 6.45 7.30 0.40
CA TYR A 7 6.39 8.16 -0.79
C TYR A 7 7.75 8.35 -1.48
N LYS A 8 8.83 7.79 -0.93
CA LYS A 8 10.22 7.97 -1.41
C LYS A 8 10.65 9.44 -1.59
N VAL A 9 9.91 10.38 -1.00
CA VAL A 9 10.18 11.81 -1.00
C VAL A 9 10.13 12.35 0.42
N PHE A 10 10.82 13.46 0.64
CA PHE A 10 10.78 14.20 1.90
C PHE A 10 9.86 15.42 1.71
N PRO A 11 8.57 15.36 2.10
CA PRO A 11 7.63 16.45 1.85
C PRO A 11 7.93 17.74 2.64
N VAL A 12 8.86 17.68 3.59
CA VAL A 12 9.34 18.84 4.36
C VAL A 12 10.64 19.44 3.78
N SER A 13 11.10 18.97 2.62
CA SER A 13 12.23 19.55 1.89
C SER A 13 11.86 19.84 0.44
N CYS A 14 12.20 21.03 -0.06
CA CYS A 14 11.99 21.40 -1.45
C CYS A 14 12.87 20.51 -2.37
N PRO A 15 12.30 19.83 -3.38
CA PRO A 15 13.07 18.99 -4.30
C PRO A 15 13.99 19.78 -5.25
N ILE A 16 13.80 21.09 -5.37
CA ILE A 16 14.59 21.96 -6.26
C ILE A 16 15.77 22.60 -5.52
N CYS A 17 15.54 23.15 -4.32
CA CYS A 17 16.55 23.95 -3.60
C CYS A 17 16.91 23.43 -2.20
N GLY A 18 16.27 22.36 -1.71
CA GLY A 18 16.55 21.80 -0.38
C GLY A 18 16.00 22.61 0.81
N GLY A 19 15.30 23.73 0.56
CA GLY A 19 14.70 24.55 1.62
C GLY A 19 13.63 23.81 2.44
N LYS A 20 13.41 24.26 3.68
CA LYS A 20 12.44 23.65 4.61
C LYS A 20 11.00 24.00 4.22
N MET A 21 10.17 22.97 4.05
CA MET A 21 8.73 23.09 3.78
C MET A 21 7.90 22.66 5.00
N ARG A 22 6.61 23.03 5.01
CA ARG A 22 5.65 22.67 6.08
C ARG A 22 4.36 22.13 5.45
N ILE A 23 3.81 21.07 6.04
CA ILE A 23 2.48 20.56 5.69
C ILE A 23 1.46 21.48 6.36
N ILE A 24 0.50 22.02 5.58
CA ILE A 24 -0.48 23.00 6.06
C ILE A 24 -1.89 22.42 6.24
N ALA A 25 -2.19 21.29 5.59
CA ALA A 25 -3.49 20.64 5.65
C ALA A 25 -3.41 19.16 5.23
N PHE A 26 -4.42 18.39 5.60
CA PHE A 26 -4.68 17.05 5.07
C PHE A 26 -6.04 17.05 4.36
N ILE A 27 -6.09 16.50 3.15
CA ILE A 27 -7.33 16.31 2.40
C ILE A 27 -7.73 14.85 2.59
N ALA A 28 -8.87 14.62 3.24
CA ALA A 28 -9.37 13.28 3.57
C ALA A 28 -10.69 12.93 2.87
N HIS A 29 -11.37 13.91 2.28
CA HIS A 29 -12.61 13.67 1.56
C HIS A 29 -12.32 13.09 0.18
N SER A 30 -12.94 11.95 -0.12
CA SER A 30 -12.63 11.18 -1.33
C SER A 30 -13.01 11.90 -2.62
N ALA A 31 -14.05 12.75 -2.62
CA ALA A 31 -14.42 13.53 -3.80
C ALA A 31 -13.32 14.54 -4.17
N ASP A 32 -12.79 15.25 -3.17
CA ASP A 32 -11.70 16.22 -3.37
C ASP A 32 -10.44 15.53 -3.89
N ILE A 33 -10.09 14.38 -3.29
CA ILE A 33 -8.93 13.58 -3.70
C ILE A 33 -9.08 13.15 -5.17
N ARG A 34 -10.24 12.62 -5.57
CA ARG A 34 -10.49 12.18 -6.95
C ARG A 34 -10.39 13.36 -7.92
N GLN A 35 -11.03 14.49 -7.61
CA GLN A 35 -10.99 15.69 -8.46
C GLN A 35 -9.55 16.19 -8.68
N ILE A 36 -8.73 16.20 -7.64
CA ILE A 36 -7.32 16.60 -7.74
C ILE A 36 -6.55 15.62 -8.62
N LEU A 37 -6.70 14.31 -8.40
CA LEU A 37 -5.98 13.28 -9.17
C LEU A 37 -6.37 13.28 -10.65
N ASP A 38 -7.66 13.43 -10.94
CA ASP A 38 -8.17 13.53 -12.32
C ASP A 38 -7.60 14.78 -13.03
N LEU A 39 -7.50 15.91 -12.31
CA LEU A 39 -6.94 17.15 -12.85
C LEU A 39 -5.46 17.00 -13.28
N ILE A 40 -4.66 16.26 -12.51
CA ILE A 40 -3.25 16.01 -12.83
C ILE A 40 -3.03 14.77 -13.72
N GLY A 41 -4.11 14.12 -14.15
CA GLY A 41 -4.07 12.99 -15.08
C GLY A 41 -3.52 11.68 -14.50
N VAL A 42 -3.58 11.49 -13.17
CA VAL A 42 -3.27 10.19 -12.54
C VAL A 42 -4.54 9.43 -12.19
N ALA A 43 -4.43 8.10 -12.15
CA ALA A 43 -5.53 7.24 -11.78
C ALA A 43 -6.09 7.61 -10.39
N SER A 44 -7.38 7.97 -10.35
CA SER A 44 -8.11 8.32 -9.13
C SER A 44 -8.73 7.11 -8.42
N GLU A 45 -8.76 5.95 -9.10
CA GLU A 45 -9.22 4.69 -8.52
C GLU A 45 -8.11 4.06 -7.65
N PRO A 46 -8.38 3.73 -6.38
CA PRO A 46 -7.37 3.12 -5.53
C PRO A 46 -6.96 1.74 -6.07
N PRO A 47 -5.69 1.34 -5.92
CA PRO A 47 -5.24 0.01 -6.31
C PRO A 47 -5.98 -1.06 -5.50
N ARG A 48 -6.26 -2.21 -6.13
CA ARG A 48 -6.81 -3.36 -5.41
C ARG A 48 -5.82 -3.78 -4.32
N LYS A 49 -6.31 -3.91 -3.10
CA LYS A 49 -5.50 -4.40 -1.97
C LYS A 49 -5.01 -5.81 -2.29
N THR A 50 -3.70 -5.97 -2.44
CA THR A 50 -3.06 -7.29 -2.48
C THR A 50 -2.86 -7.81 -1.05
N PRO A 51 -2.92 -9.14 -0.83
CA PRO A 51 -2.50 -9.71 0.44
C PRO A 51 -1.10 -9.21 0.81
N ALA A 52 -0.87 -8.96 2.11
CA ALA A 52 0.46 -8.63 2.58
C ALA A 52 1.43 -9.74 2.12
N PRO A 53 2.62 -9.38 1.60
CA PRO A 53 3.62 -10.37 1.25
C PRO A 53 3.80 -11.34 2.41
N GLY A 54 3.79 -12.65 2.09
CA GLY A 54 4.02 -13.68 3.09
C GLY A 54 5.36 -13.46 3.80
N PRO A 55 5.51 -13.96 5.03
CA PRO A 55 6.79 -13.92 5.72
C PRO A 55 7.88 -14.55 4.81
N PRO A 56 9.13 -14.03 4.85
CA PRO A 56 10.22 -14.65 4.11
C PRO A 56 10.28 -16.13 4.49
N LEU A 57 10.32 -17.00 3.48
CA LEU A 57 10.46 -18.44 3.69
C LEU A 57 11.85 -18.64 4.33
N GLY A 58 11.89 -18.78 5.65
CA GLY A 58 13.11 -19.17 6.34
C GLY A 58 13.53 -20.54 5.81
N ASP A 59 14.78 -20.66 5.39
CA ASP A 59 15.34 -21.94 4.98
C ASP A 59 15.16 -22.95 6.14
N GLY A 60 14.28 -23.92 5.91
CA GLY A 60 14.20 -25.23 6.58
C GLY A 60 14.30 -25.26 8.11
N CYS A 61 13.16 -25.18 8.79
CA CYS A 61 12.94 -26.03 9.97
C CYS A 61 11.65 -26.81 9.74
N ASP A 62 11.80 -28.07 9.31
CA ASP A 62 10.72 -29.03 9.09
C ASP A 62 9.83 -29.19 10.34
N GLY A 63 8.57 -28.81 10.22
CA GLY A 63 7.51 -29.12 11.19
C GLY A 63 6.36 -29.83 10.47
N PRO A 64 5.77 -30.89 11.04
CA PRO A 64 4.81 -31.71 10.30
C PRO A 64 3.54 -30.93 9.93
N ILE A 65 3.23 -30.99 8.65
CA ILE A 65 2.01 -30.49 7.99
C ILE A 65 0.84 -31.37 8.44
N GLY A 66 -0.05 -30.82 9.26
CA GLY A 66 -1.31 -31.46 9.66
C GLY A 66 -2.47 -30.48 9.48
N GLY A 67 -3.38 -30.78 8.56
CA GLY A 67 -4.57 -29.95 8.32
C GLY A 67 -5.28 -30.28 7.02
N GLU A 68 -5.68 -31.54 6.83
CA GLU A 68 -6.64 -31.92 5.80
C GLU A 68 -8.02 -31.31 6.11
N SER A 69 -8.53 -30.50 5.18
CA SER A 69 -9.93 -30.07 5.16
C SER A 69 -10.51 -30.48 3.81
N LYS A 70 -10.91 -31.76 3.70
CA LYS A 70 -11.59 -32.26 2.51
C LYS A 70 -13.02 -31.71 2.52
N LEU A 71 -13.21 -30.55 1.89
CA LEU A 71 -14.54 -30.04 1.58
C LEU A 71 -15.11 -30.89 0.45
N SER A 72 -16.14 -31.64 0.81
CA SER A 72 -16.99 -32.45 -0.05
C SER A 72 -17.37 -31.74 -1.34
N GLN A 73 -17.20 -32.42 -2.48
CA GLN A 73 -18.10 -32.20 -3.60
C GLN A 73 -18.50 -33.54 -4.21
N ILE A 74 -19.66 -34.01 -3.74
CA ILE A 74 -20.63 -34.81 -4.50
C ILE A 74 -21.06 -34.05 -5.76
N GLY A 75 -21.15 -34.75 -6.90
CA GLY A 75 -21.65 -34.15 -8.13
C GLY A 75 -21.56 -35.06 -9.36
N ILE A 76 -22.44 -36.08 -9.38
CA ILE A 76 -22.95 -36.89 -10.50
C ILE A 76 -21.91 -37.60 -11.37
#